data_AF-A0A1A2JFN4-F1
#
_entry.id   AF-A0A1A2JFN4-F1
#
_cell.length_a   1.000
_cell.length_b   1.000
_cell.length_c   1.000
_cell.angle_alpha   90.00
_cell.angle_beta   90.00
_cell.angle_gamma   90.00
#
_symmetry.space_group_name_H-M   'P 1'
#
loop_
_entity.id
_entity.type
_entity.pdbx_description
1 polymer ?
#
loop_
_entity_poly.entity_id
_entity_poly.type
_entity_poly.pdbx_seq_one_letter_code
_entity_poly.pdbx_strand_id
1 'polypeptide(L)'
;MHPAPTTRRAFNRLPLMIGIAVVVALAVLAVPIKQRCGAPGLSCATAVDRQGNVHYYYEVEPLGVYFAEILTGSNITIFYDSGEDLVKAR
;
A
#
# COMPACT_ATOMS: atom_id res chain seq x y z
N MET A 1 -33.03 -51.60 13.90
CA MET A 1 -32.69 -50.34 13.20
C MET A 1 -32.30 -49.29 14.23
N HIS A 2 -31.06 -48.82 14.20
CA HIS A 2 -30.61 -47.64 14.92
C HIS A 2 -29.80 -46.82 13.90
N PRO A 3 -30.14 -45.55 13.63
CA PRO A 3 -29.29 -44.72 12.82
C PRO A 3 -28.05 -44.35 13.65
N ALA A 4 -26.87 -44.68 13.13
CA ALA A 4 -25.62 -44.19 13.67
C ALA A 4 -25.60 -42.65 13.60
N PRO A 5 -25.20 -41.92 14.65
CA PRO A 5 -25.06 -40.49 14.58
C PRO A 5 -23.93 -40.19 13.59
N THR A 6 -24.29 -39.68 12.41
CA THR A 6 -23.32 -39.05 11.51
C THR A 6 -22.79 -37.83 12.24
N THR A 7 -21.60 -37.97 12.81
CA THR A 7 -20.80 -36.86 13.29
C THR A 7 -20.55 -35.95 12.09
N ARG A 8 -21.42 -34.97 11.87
CA ARG A 8 -21.13 -33.87 10.95
C ARG A 8 -19.86 -33.26 11.51
N ARG A 9 -18.75 -33.50 10.81
CA ARG A 9 -17.48 -32.83 11.04
C ARG A 9 -17.79 -31.34 10.95
N ALA A 10 -18.02 -30.70 12.10
CA ALA A 10 -18.06 -29.27 12.18
C ALA A 10 -16.67 -28.84 11.76
N PHE A 11 -16.51 -28.51 10.48
CA PHE A 11 -15.32 -27.80 10.02
C PHE A 11 -15.23 -26.59 10.94
N ASN A 12 -14.22 -26.56 11.81
CA ASN A 12 -13.92 -25.36 12.57
C ASN A 12 -13.77 -24.25 11.53
N ARG A 13 -14.74 -23.35 11.47
CA ARG A 13 -14.73 -22.25 10.49
C ARG A 13 -13.62 -21.25 10.81
N LEU A 14 -13.06 -21.31 12.02
CA LEU A 14 -12.00 -20.44 12.50
C LEU A 14 -10.77 -20.38 11.56
N PRO A 15 -10.09 -21.49 11.19
CA PRO A 15 -8.99 -21.44 10.23
C PRO A 15 -9.38 -20.84 8.87
N LEU A 16 -10.59 -21.11 8.38
CA LEU A 16 -11.09 -20.53 7.13
C LEU A 16 -11.26 -19.02 7.26
N MET A 17 -11.87 -18.55 8.35
CA MET A 17 -12.08 -17.12 8.61
C MET A 17 -10.75 -16.37 8.76
N ILE A 18 -9.77 -16.97 9.46
CA ILE A 18 -8.41 -16.43 9.58
C ILE A 18 -7.77 -16.33 8.19
N GLY A 19 -7.86 -17.38 7.37
CA GLY A 19 -7.33 -17.37 6.02
C GLY A 19 -7.92 -16.25 5.17
N ILE A 20 -9.24 -16.08 5.20
CA ILE A 20 -9.93 -14.99 4.50
C ILE A 20 -9.45 -13.63 5.01
N ALA A 21 -9.36 -13.44 6.33
CA ALA A 21 -8.91 -12.18 6.92
C ALA A 21 -7.49 -11.81 6.49
N VAL A 22 -6.57 -12.78 6.47
CA VAL A 22 -5.19 -12.58 6.00
C VAL A 22 -5.16 -12.19 4.52
N VAL A 23 -5.91 -12.88 3.67
CA VAL A 23 -5.98 -12.57 2.23
C VAL A 23 -6.52 -11.16 1.99
N VAL A 24 -7.58 -10.77 2.71
CA VAL A 24 -8.16 -9.42 2.62
C VAL A 24 -7.15 -8.37 3.07
N ALA A 25 -6.44 -8.60 4.18
CA ALA A 25 -5.43 -7.68 4.68
C ALA A 25 -4.29 -7.48 3.65
N LEU A 26 -3.78 -8.58 3.06
CA LEU A 26 -2.76 -8.52 2.02
C LEU A 26 -3.26 -7.77 0.77
N ALA A 27 -4.52 -7.99 0.37
CA ALA A 27 -5.11 -7.26 -0.75
C ALA A 27 -5.18 -5.75 -0.49
N VAL A 28 -5.54 -5.33 0.73
CA VAL A 28 -5.54 -3.91 1.13
C VAL A 28 -4.13 -3.33 1.12
N LEU A 29 -3.14 -4.05 1.64
CA LEU A 29 -1.73 -3.60 1.64
C LEU A 29 -1.13 -3.50 0.24
N ALA A 30 -1.68 -4.23 -0.75
CA ALA A 30 -1.27 -4.18 -2.14
C ALA A 30 -1.98 -3.06 -2.95
N VAL A 31 -2.94 -2.34 -2.36
CA VAL A 31 -3.63 -1.24 -3.06
C VAL A 31 -2.61 -0.16 -3.45
N PRO A 32 -2.59 0.27 -4.72
CA PRO A 32 -1.70 1.35 -5.15
C PRO A 32 -2.19 2.67 -4.57
N ILE A 33 -1.28 3.39 -3.92
CA ILE A 33 -1.49 4.76 -3.47
C ILE A 33 -0.50 5.67 -4.16
N LYS A 34 -0.92 6.89 -4.48
CA LYS A 34 -0.03 7.93 -5.02
C LYS A 34 0.39 8.85 -3.89
N GLN A 35 1.67 8.79 -3.49
CA GLN A 35 2.25 9.76 -2.57
C GLN A 35 3.12 10.77 -3.29
N ARG A 36 2.93 12.04 -2.93
CA ARG A 36 3.91 13.08 -3.22
C ARG A 36 5.03 13.02 -2.20
N CYS A 37 6.19 13.50 -2.62
CA CYS A 37 7.42 13.48 -1.84
C CYS A 37 8.08 12.10 -1.68
N GLY A 38 7.56 11.04 -2.31
CA GLY A 38 8.10 9.68 -2.23
C GLY A 38 8.42 9.22 -0.80
N ALA A 39 9.50 8.47 -0.67
CA ALA A 39 10.05 7.96 0.59
C ALA A 39 10.74 9.02 1.49
N PRO A 40 10.86 8.76 2.82
CA PRO A 40 11.62 9.60 3.74
C PRO A 40 13.05 9.89 3.27
N GLY A 41 13.45 11.16 3.36
CA GLY A 41 14.79 11.63 2.98
C GLY A 41 14.93 12.06 1.51
N LEU A 42 13.88 11.91 0.68
CA LEU A 42 13.85 12.43 -0.68
C LEU A 42 13.45 13.92 -0.72
N SER A 43 13.85 14.59 -1.80
CA SER A 43 13.44 15.98 -2.06
C SER A 43 12.02 16.01 -2.59
N CYS A 44 11.10 16.63 -1.83
CA CYS A 44 9.68 16.64 -2.20
C CYS A 44 9.37 17.49 -3.43
N ALA A 45 10.07 18.60 -3.59
CA ALA A 45 9.78 19.60 -4.62
C ALA A 45 11.08 20.18 -5.20
N THR A 46 11.02 20.55 -6.47
CA THR A 46 12.09 21.30 -7.14
C THR A 46 11.94 22.80 -6.94
N ALA A 47 12.99 23.57 -7.27
CA ALA A 47 12.86 25.01 -7.43
C ALA A 47 11.91 25.36 -8.59
N VAL A 48 11.31 26.56 -8.54
CA VAL A 48 10.39 27.04 -9.57
C VAL A 48 11.09 27.08 -10.93
N ASP A 49 10.47 26.45 -11.93
CA ASP A 49 10.96 26.41 -13.31
C ASP A 49 10.78 27.76 -14.04
N ARG A 50 11.27 27.85 -15.28
CA ARG A 50 11.12 29.07 -16.11
C ARG A 50 9.68 29.38 -16.51
N GLN A 51 8.77 28.44 -16.39
CA GLN A 51 7.35 28.55 -16.72
C GLN A 51 6.51 28.92 -15.48
N GLY A 52 7.15 29.00 -14.31
CA GLY A 52 6.54 29.31 -13.03
C GLY A 52 5.90 28.11 -12.33
N ASN A 53 6.35 26.89 -12.62
CA ASN A 53 5.85 25.66 -11.99
C ASN A 53 6.85 25.12 -10.96
N VAL A 54 6.32 24.53 -9.90
CA VAL A 54 7.02 23.65 -8.95
C VAL A 54 6.75 22.21 -9.37
N HIS A 55 7.80 21.39 -9.46
CA HIS A 55 7.67 19.98 -9.76
C HIS A 55 7.70 19.19 -8.46
N TYR A 56 6.68 18.37 -8.22
CA TYR A 56 6.59 17.49 -7.06
C TYR A 56 6.78 16.05 -7.50
N TYR A 57 7.87 15.43 -7.03
CA TYR A 57 8.09 14.01 -7.27
C TYR A 57 6.99 13.19 -6.57
N TYR A 58 6.49 12.16 -7.26
CA TYR A 58 5.54 11.20 -6.70
C TYR A 58 5.92 9.77 -7.04
N GLU A 59 5.51 8.86 -6.17
CA GLU A 59 5.57 7.42 -6.37
C GLU A 59 4.16 6.83 -6.20
N VAL A 60 3.82 5.90 -7.08
CA VAL A 60 2.64 5.04 -6.94
C VAL A 60 3.13 3.71 -6.40
N GLU A 61 2.81 3.40 -5.16
CA GLU A 61 3.36 2.22 -4.49
C GLU A 61 2.31 1.45 -3.68
N PRO A 62 2.60 0.20 -3.29
CA PRO A 62 1.71 -0.55 -2.42
C PRO A 62 1.59 0.17 -1.06
N LEU A 63 0.37 0.34 -0.56
CA LEU A 63 0.10 0.92 0.76
C LEU A 63 0.98 0.33 1.88
N GLY A 64 1.26 -0.98 1.83
CA GLY A 64 2.13 -1.64 2.78
C GLY A 64 3.59 -1.21 2.72
N VAL A 65 4.12 -0.88 1.53
CA VAL A 65 5.48 -0.37 1.37
C VAL A 65 5.56 1.01 1.99
N TYR A 66 4.66 1.93 1.64
CA TYR A 66 4.59 3.26 2.26
C TYR A 66 4.56 3.20 3.79
N PHE A 67 3.70 2.35 4.36
CA PHE A 67 3.64 2.19 5.82
C PHE A 67 4.97 1.69 6.39
N ALA A 68 5.63 0.75 5.73
CA ALA A 68 6.92 0.23 6.17
C ALA A 68 8.01 1.33 6.12
N GLU A 69 8.05 2.13 5.07
CA GLU A 69 8.99 3.25 4.93
C GLU A 69 8.83 4.28 6.06
N ILE A 70 7.60 4.71 6.34
CA ILE A 70 7.32 5.66 7.43
C ILE A 70 7.70 5.09 8.80
N LEU A 71 7.36 3.82 9.06
CA LEU A 71 7.66 3.17 10.33
C LEU A 71 9.16 2.94 10.54
N THR A 72 9.90 2.67 9.46
CA THR A 72 11.34 2.37 9.52
C THR A 72 12.22 3.59 9.28
N GLY A 73 11.66 4.69 8.77
CA GLY A 73 12.41 5.85 8.30
C GLY A 73 13.34 5.52 7.12
N SER A 74 13.02 4.49 6.34
CA SER A 74 13.86 4.02 5.22
C SER A 74 13.20 4.29 3.87
N ASN A 75 14.01 4.26 2.81
CA ASN A 75 13.55 4.30 1.42
C ASN A 75 13.60 2.87 0.85
N ILE A 76 12.43 2.26 0.73
CA ILE A 76 12.21 0.94 0.17
C ILE A 76 11.80 1.17 -1.28
N THR A 77 12.75 1.08 -2.21
CA THR A 77 12.56 1.38 -3.64
C THR A 77 11.69 0.33 -4.37
N ILE A 78 10.44 0.15 -3.93
CA ILE A 78 9.44 -0.78 -4.45
C ILE A 78 8.18 0.03 -4.76
N PHE A 79 8.09 0.50 -6.00
CA PHE A 79 6.95 1.24 -6.52
C PHE A 79 6.46 0.62 -7.84
N TYR A 80 5.18 0.82 -8.15
CA TYR A 80 4.57 0.43 -9.41
C TYR A 80 4.90 1.44 -10.53
N ASP A 81 4.93 2.73 -10.20
CA ASP A 81 5.21 3.82 -11.14
C ASP A 81 5.73 5.05 -10.38
N SER A 82 6.40 5.98 -11.07
CA SER A 82 6.86 7.24 -10.49
C SER A 82 6.92 8.37 -11.52
N GLY A 83 6.89 9.62 -11.05
CA GLY A 83 6.88 10.78 -11.93
C GLY A 83 6.84 12.12 -11.20
N GLU A 84 6.40 13.15 -11.91
CA GLU A 84 6.31 14.52 -11.37
C GLU A 84 4.92 15.13 -11.58
N ASP A 85 4.36 15.72 -10.54
CA ASP A 85 3.19 16.59 -10.61
C ASP A 85 3.63 18.06 -10.76
N LEU A 86 3.11 18.76 -11.76
CA LEU A 86 3.38 20.18 -11.99
C LEU A 86 2.33 21.06 -11.28
N VAL A 87 2.79 22.01 -10.47
CA VAL A 87 1.92 22.96 -9.76
C VAL A 87 2.42 24.38 -9.98
N LYS A 88 1.56 25.30 -10.42
CA LYS A 88 1.89 26.73 -10.56
C LYS A 88 2.31 27.32 -9.21
N ALA A 89 3.48 27.97 -9.17
CA ALA A 89 3.86 28.83 -8.06
C ALA A 89 2.91 30.03 -8.01
N ARG A 90 2.31 30.28 -6.85
CA ARG A 90 1.36 31.37 -6.62
C ARG A 90 2.07 32.68 -6.31
#